data_AF-A0A7X6A5Y1-F1
#
_entry.id   AF-A0A7X6A5Y1-F1
#
_cell.length_a   1.000
_cell.length_b   1.000
_cell.length_c   1.000
_cell.angle_alpha   90.00
_cell.angle_beta   90.00
_cell.angle_gamma   90.00
#
_symmetry.space_group_name_H-M   'P 1'
#
loop_
_entity.id
_entity.type
_entity.pdbx_description
1 polymer ?
#
loop_
_entity_poly.entity_id
_entity_poly.type
_entity_poly.pdbx_seq_one_letter_code
_entity_poly.pdbx_strand_id
1 'polypeptide(L)'
;IVPQTDPVLLARDGGRLEVQVLFEREPLAGVNLLAMPKRDPMESIVTGVTDEIGVGSLDLPRGGLWLIQVNYKTRKKERFRSTLVLQAGQP
;
A
#
# COMPACT_ATOMS: atom_id res chain seq x y z
N ILE A 1 3.49 -3.94 6.93
CA ILE A 1 3.34 -2.84 5.95
C ILE A 1 3.62 -1.56 6.69
N VAL A 2 4.57 -0.76 6.23
CA VAL A 2 4.99 0.48 6.88
C VAL A 2 5.08 1.58 5.82
N PRO A 3 4.36 2.71 5.94
CA PRO A 3 4.56 3.86 5.06
C PRO A 3 5.99 4.36 5.14
N GLN A 4 6.61 4.62 4.00
CA GLN A 4 7.90 5.32 3.89
C GLN A 4 7.70 6.80 3.57
N THR A 5 6.63 7.11 2.84
CA THR A 5 6.11 8.47 2.70
C THR A 5 5.16 8.76 3.86
N ASP A 6 5.26 9.94 4.47
CA ASP A 6 4.21 10.41 5.39
C ASP A 6 2.92 10.64 4.59
N PRO A 7 1.85 9.86 4.83
CA PRO A 7 0.62 9.98 4.05
C PRO A 7 -0.05 11.36 4.14
N VAL A 8 0.22 12.12 5.21
CA VAL A 8 -0.34 13.48 5.39
C VAL A 8 0.27 14.47 4.39
N LEU A 9 1.47 14.20 3.90
CA LEU A 9 2.16 15.04 2.92
C LEU A 9 1.64 14.83 1.49
N LEU A 10 0.78 13.84 1.25
CA LEU A 10 0.13 13.68 -0.05
C LEU A 10 -0.79 14.87 -0.32
N ALA A 11 -0.87 15.32 -1.58
CA ALA A 11 -1.75 16.43 -1.93
C ALA A 11 -3.22 15.98 -1.88
N ARG A 12 -4.15 16.95 -1.86
CA ARG A 12 -5.58 16.64 -2.06
C ARG A 12 -5.84 15.96 -3.40
N ASP A 13 -5.05 16.30 -4.42
CA ASP A 13 -5.06 15.68 -5.74
C ASP A 13 -4.27 14.36 -5.80
N GLY A 14 -3.86 13.84 -4.63
CA GLY A 14 -3.18 12.56 -4.51
C GLY A 14 -1.67 12.68 -4.58
N GLY A 15 -1.03 11.59 -4.99
CA GLY A 15 0.43 11.51 -5.08
C GLY A 15 0.95 10.09 -4.87
N ARG A 16 2.27 9.97 -4.98
CA ARG A 16 2.97 8.70 -4.83
C ARG A 16 3.13 8.37 -3.35
N LEU A 17 2.53 7.26 -2.94
CA LEU A 17 2.73 6.65 -1.64
C LEU A 17 3.75 5.51 -1.76
N GLU A 18 4.84 5.60 -1.01
CA GLU A 18 5.78 4.50 -0.85
C GLU A 18 5.48 3.72 0.43
N VAL A 19 5.43 2.39 0.31
CA VAL A 19 5.21 1.47 1.43
C VAL A 19 6.27 0.38 1.42
N GLN A 20 6.79 0.04 2.59
CA GLN A 20 7.67 -1.10 2.80
C GLN A 20 6.88 -2.29 3.35
N VAL A 21 7.10 -3.46 2.77
CA VAL A 21 6.53 -4.73 3.21
C VAL A 21 7.63 -5.56 3.84
N LEU A 22 7.41 -5.90 5.11
CA LEU A 22 8.31 -6.72 5.91
C LEU A 22 7.56 -7.96 6.38
N PHE A 23 8.26 -9.09 6.47
CA PHE A 23 7.82 -10.31 7.12
C PHE A 23 8.94 -10.82 8.01
N GLU A 24 8.65 -11.08 9.29
CA GLU A 24 9.66 -11.47 10.28
C GLU A 24 10.87 -10.50 10.33
N ARG A 25 10.62 -9.21 10.04
CA ARG A 25 11.62 -8.12 9.94
C ARG A 25 12.51 -8.16 8.69
N GLU A 26 12.29 -9.09 7.77
CA GLU A 26 12.95 -9.14 6.48
C GLU A 26 12.11 -8.46 5.39
N PRO A 27 12.72 -7.72 4.46
CA PRO A 27 12.00 -7.12 3.32
C PRO A 27 11.45 -8.20 2.39
N LEU A 28 10.23 -7.99 1.91
CA LEU A 28 9.59 -8.89 0.94
C LEU A 28 9.51 -8.25 -0.45
N ALA A 29 10.27 -8.81 -1.38
CA ALA A 29 10.23 -8.46 -2.79
C ALA A 29 9.11 -9.18 -3.56
N GLY A 30 8.63 -8.57 -4.65
CA GLY A 30 7.65 -9.17 -5.56
C GLY A 30 6.24 -9.32 -4.96
N VAL A 31 5.91 -8.59 -3.91
CA VAL A 31 4.60 -8.64 -3.25
C VAL A 31 3.65 -7.66 -3.92
N ASN A 32 2.47 -8.14 -4.32
CA ASN A 32 1.41 -7.31 -4.87
C ASN A 32 0.78 -6.44 -3.77
N LEU A 33 0.82 -5.13 -4.00
CA LEU A 33 0.13 -4.10 -3.26
C LEU A 33 -1.19 -3.78 -3.96
N LEU A 34 -2.27 -3.63 -3.20
CA LEU A 34 -3.57 -3.15 -3.69
C LEU A 34 -4.04 -1.99 -2.81
N ALA A 35 -4.26 -0.82 -3.39
CA ALA A 35 -4.88 0.31 -2.71
C ALA A 35 -6.33 0.45 -3.14
N MET A 36 -7.23 0.45 -2.17
CA MET A 36 -8.67 0.63 -2.41
C MET A 36 -9.18 1.84 -1.65
N PRO A 37 -9.97 2.72 -2.28
CA PRO A 37 -10.60 3.83 -1.60
C PRO A 37 -11.75 3.34 -0.72
N LYS A 38 -11.81 3.82 0.53
CA LYS A 38 -12.79 3.31 1.50
C LYS A 38 -14.20 3.89 1.31
N ARG A 39 -14.32 5.07 0.72
CA ARG A 39 -15.59 5.82 0.64
C ARG A 39 -16.23 5.86 -0.74
N ASP A 40 -15.54 5.39 -1.77
CA ASP A 40 -16.01 5.51 -3.15
C ASP A 40 -15.74 4.21 -3.92
N PRO A 41 -16.75 3.32 -4.03
CA PRO A 41 -16.58 2.04 -4.71
C PRO A 41 -16.45 2.16 -6.24
N MET A 42 -16.66 3.35 -6.83
CA MET A 42 -16.48 3.59 -8.26
C MET A 42 -15.03 3.96 -8.62
N GLU A 43 -14.22 4.34 -7.64
CA GLU A 43 -12.83 4.70 -7.87
C GLU A 43 -11.94 3.45 -8.05
N SER A 44 -10.99 3.56 -8.99
CA SER A 44 -10.18 2.43 -9.42
C SER A 44 -9.22 1.95 -8.34
N ILE A 45 -9.05 0.63 -8.27
CA ILE A 45 -8.02 -0.01 -7.43
C ILE A 45 -6.66 0.35 -8.02
N VAL A 46 -5.77 0.92 -7.20
CA VAL A 46 -4.37 1.15 -7.58
C VAL A 46 -3.57 -0.07 -7.18
N THR A 47 -2.65 -0.50 -8.05
CA THR A 47 -1.82 -1.68 -7.80
C THR A 47 -0.34 -1.33 -7.90
N GLY A 48 0.49 -2.01 -7.12
CA GLY A 48 1.94 -1.88 -7.17
C GLY A 48 2.60 -3.20 -6.81
N VAL A 49 3.91 -3.29 -7.03
CA VAL A 49 4.71 -4.46 -6.66
C VAL A 49 5.93 -3.98 -5.89
N THR A 50 6.32 -4.70 -4.84
CA THR A 50 7.53 -4.37 -4.08
C THR A 50 8.81 -4.77 -4.81
N ASP A 51 9.83 -3.93 -4.71
CA ASP A 51 11.18 -4.14 -5.23
C ASP A 51 12.04 -5.06 -4.33
N GLU A 52 13.32 -5.19 -4.66
CA GLU A 52 14.28 -6.05 -3.95
C GLU A 52 14.50 -5.66 -2.48
N ILE A 53 14.25 -4.41 -2.11
CA ILE A 53 14.34 -3.93 -0.71
C ILE A 53 12.97 -3.90 -0.02
N GLY A 54 11.95 -4.49 -0.66
CA GLY A 54 10.60 -4.64 -0.14
C GLY A 54 9.76 -3.37 -0.20
N VAL A 55 10.17 -2.37 -0.98
CA VAL A 55 9.44 -1.11 -1.15
C VAL A 55 8.60 -1.15 -2.42
N GLY A 56 7.33 -0.79 -2.32
CA GLY A 56 6.47 -0.63 -3.47
C GLY A 56 5.83 0.74 -3.49
N SER A 57 5.55 1.24 -4.69
CA SER A 57 4.92 2.54 -4.92
C SER A 57 3.49 2.39 -5.38
N LEU A 58 2.63 3.29 -4.90
CA LEU A 58 1.21 3.37 -5.27
C LEU A 58 0.91 4.83 -5.62
N ASP A 59 0.53 5.08 -6.87
CA ASP A 59 0.12 6.41 -7.31
C ASP A 59 -1.37 6.60 -7.00
N LEU A 60 -1.65 7.26 -5.87
CA LEU A 60 -3.01 7.52 -5.44
C LEU A 60 -3.55 8.72 -6.23
N PRO A 61 -4.70 8.60 -6.93
CA PRO A 61 -5.23 9.66 -7.78
C PRO A 61 -5.87 10.82 -7.00
N ARG A 62 -6.05 10.67 -5.68
CA ARG A 62 -6.52 11.70 -4.76
C ARG A 62 -6.16 11.39 -3.31
N GLY A 63 -6.21 12.43 -2.48
CA GLY A 63 -6.27 12.30 -1.04
C GLY A 63 -7.56 11.63 -0.57
N GLY A 64 -7.58 11.13 0.65
CA GLY A 64 -8.73 10.45 1.23
C GLY A 64 -8.34 9.24 2.08
N LEU A 65 -9.35 8.46 2.46
CA LEU A 65 -9.15 7.27 3.29
C LEU A 65 -8.95 6.04 2.40
N TRP A 66 -7.77 5.44 2.49
CA TRP A 66 -7.35 4.30 1.66
C TRP A 66 -7.09 3.05 2.50
N LEU A 67 -7.38 1.90 1.89
CA LEU A 67 -7.07 0.57 2.39
C LEU A 67 -5.95 -0.02 1.53
N ILE A 68 -4.76 -0.19 2.10
CA ILE A 68 -3.63 -0.83 1.41
C ILE A 68 -3.56 -2.29 1.84
N GLN A 69 -3.70 -3.20 0.89
CA GLN A 69 -3.68 -4.63 1.13
C GLN A 69 -2.47 -5.29 0.48
N VAL A 70 -1.93 -6.27 1.19
CA VAL A 70 -0.94 -7.22 0.66
C VAL A 70 -1.42 -8.62 0.93
N ASN A 71 -1.22 -9.46 -0.07
CA ASN A 71 -1.40 -10.90 0.02
C ASN A 71 -0.06 -11.56 -0.28
N TYR A 72 0.49 -12.26 0.71
CA TYR A 72 1.75 -12.97 0.58
C TYR A 72 1.55 -14.45 0.86
N LYS A 73 2.24 -15.30 0.10
CA LYS A 73 2.22 -16.74 0.28
C LYS A 73 3.63 -17.24 0.50
N THR A 74 3.87 -17.92 1.61
CA THR A 74 5.19 -18.49 1.91
C THR A 74 5.46 -19.73 1.06
N ARG A 75 6.73 -20.15 0.99
CA ARG A 75 7.12 -21.41 0.35
C ARG A 75 6.41 -22.64 0.94
N LYS A 76 6.05 -22.58 2.23
CA LYS A 76 5.27 -23.61 2.94
C LYS A 76 3.77 -23.58 2.62
N LYS A 77 3.36 -22.75 1.66
CA LYS A 77 1.96 -22.52 1.22
C LYS A 77 1.07 -21.83 2.25
N GLU A 78 1.63 -21.28 3.32
CA GLU A 78 0.88 -20.44 4.26
C GLU A 78 0.53 -19.12 3.57
N ARG A 79 -0.67 -18.60 3.83
CA ARG A 79 -1.16 -17.35 3.26
C ARG A 79 -1.28 -16.32 4.36
N PHE A 80 -0.67 -15.16 4.14
CA PHE A 80 -0.74 -14.01 5.01
C PHE A 80 -1.44 -12.88 4.26
N ARG A 81 -2.41 -12.26 4.93
CA ARG A 81 -3.05 -11.03 4.46
C ARG A 81 -2.84 -9.97 5.52
N SER A 82 -2.41 -8.80 5.09
CA SER A 82 -2.36 -7.62 5.96
C SER A 82 -3.04 -6.46 5.27
N THR A 83 -3.70 -5.62 6.07
CA THR A 83 -4.34 -4.38 5.61
C THR A 83 -3.83 -3.23 6.46
N LEU A 84 -3.37 -2.18 5.81
CA LEU A 84 -3.04 -0.90 6.42
C LEU A 84 -4.14 0.09 6.03
N VAL A 85 -4.69 0.81 7.01
CA VAL A 85 -5.62 1.91 6.78
C VAL A 85 -4.85 3.21 6.93
N LEU A 86 -4.93 4.11 5.95
CA LEU A 86 -4.26 5.40 6.01
C LEU A 86 -5.15 6.52 5.45
N GLN A 87 -4.92 7.71 5.98
CA GLN A 87 -5.49 8.95 5.46
C GLN A 87 -4.41 9.62 4.60
N ALA A 88 -4.64 9.68 3.29
CA ALA A 88 -3.80 10.39 2.33
C ALA A 88 -4.22 11.86 2.24
N GLY A 89 -3.27 12.75 2.43
CA GLY A 89 -3.45 14.20 2.36
C GLY A 89 -4.30 14.82 3.46
N GLN A 90 -4.24 16.15 3.54
CA GLN A 90 -4.99 16.92 4.52
C GLN A 90 -6.47 17.09 4.11
N PRO A 91 -7.40 17.02 5.08
CA PRO A 91 -8.84 17.19 4.84
C PRO A 91 -9.18 18.55 4.22
#